data_AF-A0A0A3II32-F1
#
_entry.id   AF-A0A0A3II32-F1
#
_cell.length_a   1.000
_cell.length_b   1.000
_cell.length_c   1.000
_cell.angle_alpha   90.00
_cell.angle_beta   90.00
_cell.angle_gamma   90.00
#
_symmetry.space_group_name_H-M   'P 1'
#
loop_
_entity.id
_entity.type
_entity.pdbx_description
1 polymer ?
#
loop_
_entity_poly.entity_id
_entity_poly.type
_entity_poly.pdbx_seq_one_letter_code
_entity_poly.pdbx_strand_id
1 'polypeptide(L)'
;MNNIVEVAIPEWFENDELVALSTIVDKQDAAVGVLLAGDNLDKQRSYLPVVRVYLITLQNGKYEFAKEVSAFSFNSKEEAVRFTTKFSNYSTIELFVDLFKEQINIAI
;
A
#
# COMPACT_ATOMS: atom_id res chain seq x y z
N MET A 1 14.93 -15.19 3.67
CA MET A 1 14.51 -14.60 4.96
C MET A 1 13.55 -13.47 4.62
N ASN A 2 12.26 -13.64 4.89
CA ASN A 2 11.31 -12.54 4.77
C ASN A 2 11.62 -11.60 5.93
N ASN A 3 12.24 -10.46 5.67
CA ASN A 3 12.33 -9.40 6.66
C ASN A 3 10.90 -8.95 6.93
N ILE A 4 10.33 -9.42 8.04
CA ILE A 4 9.06 -8.91 8.55
C ILE A 4 9.37 -7.50 9.02
N VAL A 5 9.06 -6.51 8.19
CA VAL A 5 9.20 -5.10 8.52
C VAL A 5 8.08 -4.78 9.51
N GLU A 6 8.45 -4.42 10.75
CA GLU A 6 7.48 -4.04 11.77
C GLU A 6 6.98 -2.61 11.49
N VAL A 7 5.73 -2.51 11.04
CA VAL A 7 5.03 -1.25 10.83
C VAL A 7 4.11 -1.01 12.01
N ALA A 8 4.21 0.16 12.64
CA ALA A 8 3.32 0.59 13.70
C ALA A 8 1.94 0.89 13.10
N ILE A 9 1.00 -0.05 13.24
CA ILE A 9 -0.37 0.11 12.77
C ILE A 9 -1.13 1.02 13.75
N PRO A 10 -1.64 2.18 13.31
CA PRO A 10 -2.37 3.11 14.16
C PRO A 10 -3.84 2.67 14.32
N GLU A 11 -4.48 3.12 15.40
CA GLU A 11 -5.86 2.73 15.73
C GLU A 11 -6.88 3.06 14.63
N TRP A 12 -6.71 4.18 13.92
CA TRP A 12 -7.58 4.54 12.80
C TRP A 12 -7.52 3.52 11.65
N PHE A 13 -6.39 2.83 11.46
CA PHE A 13 -6.25 1.81 10.42
C PHE A 13 -7.12 0.58 10.72
N GLU A 14 -7.18 0.19 11.99
CA GLU A 14 -8.03 -0.91 12.46
C GLU A 14 -9.50 -0.52 12.45
N ASN A 15 -9.84 0.71 12.87
CA ASN A 15 -11.20 1.23 12.86
C ASN A 15 -11.79 1.31 11.45
N ASP A 16 -10.96 1.62 10.45
CA ASP A 16 -11.36 1.62 9.05
C ASP A 16 -11.45 0.20 8.45
N GLU A 17 -11.12 -0.85 9.24
CA GLU A 17 -11.05 -2.26 8.86
C GLU A 17 -10.09 -2.51 7.69
N LEU A 18 -8.99 -1.76 7.64
CA LEU A 18 -7.98 -1.92 6.61
C LEU A 18 -7.13 -3.18 6.85
N VAL A 19 -6.69 -3.80 5.76
CA VAL A 19 -5.86 -5.01 5.80
C VAL A 19 -4.51 -4.70 5.17
N ALA A 20 -3.41 -4.83 5.92
CA ALA A 20 -2.07 -4.70 5.34
C ALA A 20 -1.81 -5.85 4.34
N LEU A 21 -1.60 -5.51 3.06
CA LEU A 21 -1.41 -6.48 1.99
C LEU A 21 0.07 -6.70 1.67
N SER A 22 0.84 -5.62 1.60
CA SER A 22 2.27 -5.68 1.27
C SER A 22 3.01 -4.48 1.86
N THR A 23 4.28 -4.68 2.21
CA THR A 23 5.19 -3.62 2.64
C THR A 23 6.45 -3.70 1.81
N ILE A 24 6.80 -2.59 1.18
CA ILE A 24 7.95 -2.46 0.29
C ILE A 24 8.87 -1.42 0.93
N VAL A 25 10.10 -1.82 1.25
CA VAL A 25 11.11 -0.91 1.80
C VAL A 25 12.11 -0.60 0.70
N ASP A 26 12.50 0.67 0.59
CA ASP A 26 13.52 1.05 -0.38
C ASP A 26 14.86 0.42 -0.01
N LYS A 27 15.51 -0.22 -0.98
CA LYS A 27 16.84 -0.81 -0.79
C LYS A 27 17.95 0.25 -0.77
N GLN A 28 17.70 1.41 -1.39
CA GLN A 28 18.66 2.51 -1.46
C GLN A 28 18.53 3.44 -0.24
N ASP A 29 17.31 3.59 0.30
CA ASP A 29 17.03 4.34 1.52
C ASP A 29 16.09 3.55 2.45
N ALA A 30 16.68 2.75 3.34
CA ALA A 30 15.94 1.95 4.32
C ALA A 30 15.23 2.80 5.40
N ALA A 31 15.23 4.14 5.30
CA ALA A 31 14.37 4.99 6.12
C ALA A 31 12.97 5.18 5.49
N VAL A 32 12.76 4.80 4.23
CA VAL A 32 11.52 5.04 3.49
C VAL A 32 10.97 3.73 2.91
N GLY A 33 9.66 3.60 2.97
CA GLY A 33 8.95 2.49 2.34
C GLY A 33 7.52 2.84 1.99
N VAL A 34 6.79 1.85 1.49
CA VAL A 34 5.38 1.94 1.16
C VAL A 34 4.64 0.76 1.75
N LEU A 35 3.50 1.03 2.37
CA LEU A 35 2.53 0.03 2.78
C LEU A 35 1.33 0.09 1.83
N LEU A 36 1.00 -1.06 1.25
CA LEU A 36 -0.21 -1.27 0.47
C LEU A 36 -1.27 -1.89 1.40
N ALA A 37 -2.39 -1.19 1.57
CA ALA A 37 -3.50 -1.64 2.41
C ALA A 37 -4.73 -1.92 1.54
N GLY A 38 -5.41 -3.02 1.80
CA GLY A 38 -6.70 -3.33 1.22
C GLY A 38 -7.84 -2.76 2.08
N ASP A 39 -8.83 -2.20 1.42
CA ASP A 39 -10.05 -1.65 1.99
C ASP A 39 -11.24 -2.31 1.28
N ASN A 40 -12.21 -2.79 2.06
CA ASN A 40 -13.43 -3.44 1.56
C ASN A 40 -13.19 -4.61 0.57
N LEU A 41 -12.14 -5.39 0.80
CA LEU A 41 -11.75 -6.49 -0.09
C LEU A 41 -12.85 -7.55 -0.26
N ASP A 42 -13.57 -7.86 0.83
CA ASP A 42 -14.66 -8.84 0.83
C ASP A 42 -16.04 -8.22 0.51
N LYS A 43 -16.07 -6.96 0.01
CA LYS A 43 -17.28 -6.24 -0.41
C LYS A 43 -18.39 -6.19 0.65
N GLN A 44 -18.01 -5.99 1.91
CA GLN A 44 -18.96 -5.82 3.01
C GLN A 44 -19.63 -4.43 2.99
N ARG A 45 -19.00 -3.45 2.33
CA ARG A 45 -19.50 -2.08 2.12
C ARG A 45 -19.91 -1.88 0.66
N SER A 46 -20.71 -0.85 0.39
CA SER A 46 -21.35 -0.60 -0.92
C SER A 46 -20.41 -0.16 -2.04
N TYR A 47 -19.15 0.19 -1.74
CA TYR A 47 -18.17 0.60 -2.74
C TYR A 47 -17.29 -0.57 -3.20
N LEU A 48 -16.52 -0.37 -4.25
CA LEU A 48 -15.62 -1.39 -4.80
C LEU A 48 -14.43 -1.66 -3.86
N PRO A 49 -13.79 -2.85 -3.91
CA PRO A 49 -12.51 -3.07 -3.24
C PRO A 49 -11.47 -2.00 -3.62
N VAL A 50 -10.74 -1.49 -2.64
CA VAL A 50 -9.73 -0.44 -2.84
C VAL A 50 -8.38 -0.93 -2.31
N VAL A 51 -7.31 -0.61 -3.02
CA VAL A 51 -5.94 -0.64 -2.48
C VAL A 51 -5.49 0.79 -2.22
N ARG A 52 -5.23 1.10 -0.96
CA ARG A 52 -4.65 2.36 -0.50
C ARG A 52 -3.15 2.23 -0.37
N VAL A 53 -2.44 3.28 -0.74
CA VAL A 53 -0.98 3.33 -0.78
C VAL A 53 -0.51 4.36 0.23
N TYR A 54 0.24 3.91 1.24
CA TYR A 54 0.77 4.75 2.29
C TYR A 54 2.28 4.85 2.21
N LEU A 55 2.81 6.06 2.24
CA LEU A 55 4.22 6.28 2.53
C LEU A 55 4.46 5.99 4.01
N ILE A 56 5.44 5.14 4.29
CA ILE A 56 5.90 4.85 5.65
C ILE A 56 7.35 5.27 5.81
N THR A 57 7.70 5.75 7.00
CA THR A 57 9.06 6.21 7.33
C THR A 57 9.54 5.57 8.62
N LEU A 58 10.82 5.20 8.67
CA LEU A 58 11.44 4.65 9.86
C LEU A 58 11.69 5.76 10.90
N GLN A 59 10.97 5.70 12.01
CA GLN A 59 11.13 6.59 13.15
C GLN A 59 11.37 5.76 14.42
N ASN A 60 12.43 6.06 15.17
CA ASN A 60 12.78 5.36 16.42
C ASN A 60 12.82 3.82 16.29
N GLY A 61 13.21 3.30 15.13
CA GLY A 61 13.33 1.86 14.87
C GLY A 61 12.03 1.16 14.45
N LYS A 62 10.93 1.88 14.25
CA LYS A 62 9.67 1.35 13.70
C LYS A 62 9.21 2.14 12.50
N TYR A 63 8.55 1.49 11.55
CA TYR A 63 7.95 2.21 10.44
C TYR A 63 6.61 2.81 10.85
N GLU A 64 6.45 4.10 10.60
CA GLU A 64 5.22 4.84 10.91
C GLU A 64 4.61 5.40 9.62
N PHE A 65 3.28 5.56 9.62
CA PHE A 65 2.55 6.15 8.51
C PHE A 65 2.87 7.64 8.39
N ALA A 66 3.44 8.05 7.26
CA ALA A 66 3.71 9.46 6.97
C ALA A 66 2.52 10.13 6.27
N LYS A 67 1.98 9.50 5.21
CA LYS A 67 0.80 9.97 4.48
C LYS A 67 0.22 8.92 3.54
N GLU A 68 -1.05 9.05 3.19
CA GLU A 68 -1.63 8.39 2.02
C GLU A 68 -1.15 9.09 0.73
N VAL A 69 -0.77 8.32 -0.28
CA VAL A 69 -0.26 8.85 -1.56
C VAL A 69 -1.21 8.57 -2.71
N SER A 70 -1.93 7.44 -2.66
CA SER A 70 -2.90 7.08 -3.71
C SER A 70 -3.89 6.05 -3.18
N ALA A 71 -5.02 5.94 -3.88
CA ALA A 71 -6.00 4.87 -3.73
C ALA A 71 -6.46 4.39 -5.11
N PHE A 72 -6.60 3.07 -5.27
CA PHE A 72 -6.99 2.43 -6.52
C PHE A 72 -8.18 1.51 -6.28
N SER A 73 -9.25 1.67 -7.07
CA SER A 73 -10.43 0.81 -6.98
C SER A 73 -10.34 -0.35 -7.96
N PHE A 74 -10.87 -1.51 -7.58
CA PHE A 74 -10.81 -2.75 -8.36
C PHE A 74 -12.18 -3.43 -8.40
N ASN A 75 -12.46 -4.23 -9.45
CA ASN A 75 -13.74 -4.91 -9.56
C ASN A 75 -13.84 -6.12 -8.62
N SER A 76 -12.70 -6.68 -8.19
CA SER A 76 -12.65 -7.86 -7.32
C SER A 76 -11.46 -7.83 -6.34
N LYS A 77 -11.54 -8.66 -5.30
CA LYS A 77 -10.45 -8.89 -4.34
C LYS A 77 -9.19 -9.41 -5.01
N GLU A 78 -9.35 -10.33 -5.97
CA GLU A 78 -8.25 -10.96 -6.68
C GLU A 78 -7.49 -9.94 -7.53
N GLU A 79 -8.19 -8.99 -8.14
CA GLU A 79 -7.57 -7.86 -8.85
C GLU A 79 -6.74 -6.99 -7.91
N ALA A 80 -7.30 -6.60 -6.77
CA ALA A 80 -6.63 -5.80 -5.75
C ALA A 80 -5.36 -6.50 -5.20
N VAL A 81 -5.47 -7.77 -4.84
CA VAL A 81 -4.33 -8.55 -4.33
C VAL A 81 -3.27 -8.72 -5.42
N ARG A 82 -3.66 -9.08 -6.64
CA ARG A 82 -2.73 -9.21 -7.77
C ARG A 82 -1.99 -7.90 -8.05
N PHE A 83 -2.68 -6.76 -7.97
CA PHE A 83 -2.03 -5.45 -8.10
C PHE A 83 -0.89 -5.30 -7.10
N THR A 84 -1.09 -5.64 -5.82
CA THR A 84 -0.01 -5.54 -4.81
C THR A 84 1.19 -6.46 -5.08
N THR A 85 0.96 -7.62 -5.70
CA THR A 85 2.05 -8.58 -6.01
C THR A 85 2.96 -8.12 -7.16
N LYS A 86 2.48 -7.22 -8.03
CA LYS A 86 3.29 -6.65 -9.13
C LYS A 86 4.50 -5.88 -8.60
N PHE A 87 4.38 -5.34 -7.39
CA PHE A 87 5.33 -4.39 -6.82
C PHE A 87 6.31 -5.02 -5.83
N SER A 88 6.22 -6.33 -5.57
CA SER A 88 7.08 -7.03 -4.61
C SER A 88 8.59 -6.92 -4.89
N ASN A 89 8.96 -6.56 -6.12
CA ASN A 89 10.36 -6.36 -6.54
C ASN A 89 10.73 -4.90 -6.84
N TYR A 90 9.80 -3.97 -6.68
CA TYR A 90 10.00 -2.56 -7.02
C TYR A 90 10.80 -1.84 -5.93
N SER A 91 11.64 -0.90 -6.32
CA SER A 91 12.05 0.19 -5.42
C SER A 91 10.88 1.14 -5.16
N THR A 92 10.94 1.90 -4.07
CA THR A 92 9.90 2.88 -3.72
C THR A 92 9.73 3.94 -4.81
N ILE A 93 10.82 4.34 -5.47
CA ILE A 93 10.78 5.30 -6.59
C ILE A 93 10.09 4.70 -7.82
N GLU A 94 10.45 3.48 -8.22
CA GLU A 94 9.80 2.79 -9.35
C GLU A 94 8.31 2.62 -9.08
N LEU A 95 7.95 2.29 -7.83
CA LEU A 95 6.55 2.20 -7.41
C LEU A 95 5.85 3.54 -7.65
N PHE A 96 6.38 4.64 -7.14
CA PHE A 96 5.75 5.94 -7.34
C PHE A 96 5.62 6.31 -8.81
N VAL A 97 6.66 6.11 -9.62
CA VAL A 97 6.62 6.39 -11.06
C VAL A 97 5.50 5.62 -11.76
N ASP A 98 5.35 4.33 -11.47
CA ASP A 98 4.32 3.52 -12.11
C ASP A 98 2.93 3.75 -11.54
N LEU A 99 2.79 4.06 -10.24
CA LEU A 99 1.52 4.52 -9.67
C LEU A 99 1.05 5.82 -10.33
N PHE A 100 1.95 6.76 -10.61
CA PHE A 100 1.62 7.97 -11.36
C PHE A 100 1.16 7.67 -12.79
N LYS A 101 1.78 6.70 -13.50
CA LYS A 101 1.33 6.29 -14.84
C LYS A 101 -0.03 5.60 -14.82
N GLU A 102 -0.27 4.72 -13.85
CA GLU A 102 -1.55 4.03 -13.70
C GLU A 102 -2.69 5.01 -13.37
N GLN A 103 -2.44 6.02 -12.52
CA GLN A 103 -3.40 7.11 -12.30
C GLN A 103 -3.74 7.86 -13.58
N ILE A 104 -2.75 8.14 -14.44
CA ILE A 104 -2.97 8.81 -15.73
C ILE A 104 -3.83 7.95 -16.65
N ASN A 105 -3.58 6.63 -16.73
CA ASN A 105 -4.33 5.74 -17.61
C ASN A 105 -5.79 5.52 -17.18
N ILE A 106 -6.11 5.64 -15.89
CA ILE A 106 -7.48 5.52 -15.38
C ILE A 106 -8.27 6.83 -15.55
N ALA A 107 -7.60 7.97 -15.72
CA ALA A 107 -8.22 9.29 -15.86
C ALA A 107 -8.58 9.69 -17.30
N ILE A 108 -8.37 8.81 -18.29
CA ILE A 108 -8.65 9.05 -19.73
C ILE A 108 -9.86 8.23 -20.18
#